data_AF-A0A4V2R1L5-F1
#
_entry.id   AF-A0A4V2R1L5-F1
#
_cell.length_a   1.000
_cell.length_b   1.000
_cell.length_c   1.000
_cell.angle_alpha   90.00
_cell.angle_beta   90.00
_cell.angle_gamma   90.00
#
_symmetry.space_group_name_H-M   'P 1'
#
loop_
_entity.id
_entity.type
_entity.pdbx_description
1 polymer ?
#
loop_
_entity_poly.entity_id
_entity_poly.type
_entity_poly.pdbx_seq_one_letter_code
_entity_poly.pdbx_strand_id
1 'polypeptide(L)' 'GKTIKHLLILDNASIHKGKEIDELVARYNCRIMYLPAYSPDLNPIEKAWSVLKSKVKNMATQLEKTIDEALDLVFKTM' A
#
# COMPACT_ATOMS: atom_id res chain seq x y z
N GLY A 1 4.72 17.95 -23.83
CA GLY A 1 4.25 18.04 -22.43
C GLY A 1 5.03 17.08 -21.56
N LYS A 2 5.11 17.30 -20.25
CA LYS A 2 5.79 16.37 -19.31
C LYS A 2 5.05 15.01 -19.31
N THR A 3 5.79 13.92 -19.49
CA THR A 3 5.25 12.55 -19.39
C THR A 3 5.01 12.17 -17.94
N ILE A 4 3.81 11.68 -17.63
CA ILE A 4 3.51 11.09 -16.31
C ILE A 4 4.15 9.70 -16.24
N LYS A 5 4.99 9.47 -15.24
CA LYS A 5 5.70 8.19 -15.05
C LYS A 5 4.88 7.17 -14.27
N HIS A 6 4.13 7.61 -13.26
CA HIS A 6 3.41 6.74 -12.35
C HIS A 6 2.03 7.31 -11.98
N LEU A 7 1.08 6.40 -11.75
CA LEU A 7 -0.22 6.70 -11.19
C LEU A 7 -0.29 6.12 -9.77
N LEU A 8 -0.52 6.99 -8.80
CA LEU A 8 -0.74 6.63 -7.39
C LEU A 8 -2.26 6.49 -7.17
N ILE A 9 -2.68 5.32 -6.71
CA ILE A 9 -4.09 5.05 -6.36
C ILE A 9 -4.17 5.09 -4.84
N LEU A 10 -4.90 6.05 -4.29
CA LEU A 10 -4.99 6.30 -2.85
C LEU A 10 -6.44 6.27 -2.38
N ASP A 11 -6.67 5.86 -1.15
CA ASP A 11 -7.98 6.04 -0.51
C ASP A 11 -8.18 7.51 -0.07
N ASN A 12 -9.28 7.78 0.63
CA ASN A 12 -9.64 9.14 1.03
C ASN A 12 -9.09 9.58 2.40
N ALA A 13 -8.17 8.83 3.02
CA ALA A 13 -7.58 9.18 4.31
C ALA A 13 -7.03 10.61 4.28
N SER A 14 -7.26 11.37 5.36
CA SER A 14 -6.86 12.79 5.44
C SER A 14 -5.35 12.99 5.25
N ILE A 15 -4.54 12.02 5.66
CA ILE A 15 -3.08 12.02 5.49
C ILE A 15 -2.62 11.92 4.03
N HIS A 16 -3.50 11.50 3.11
CA HIS A 16 -3.20 11.44 1.67
C HIS A 16 -3.48 12.75 0.94
N LYS A 17 -3.96 13.77 1.65
CA LYS A 17 -4.38 15.05 1.09
C LYS A 17 -3.51 16.17 1.65
N GLY A 18 -3.31 17.21 0.85
CA GLY A 18 -2.62 18.42 1.27
C GLY A 18 -1.58 18.88 0.27
N LYS A 19 -1.15 20.13 0.44
CA LYS A 19 -0.24 20.82 -0.48
C LYS A 19 1.08 20.10 -0.67
N GLU A 20 1.62 19.51 0.39
CA GLU A 20 2.88 18.77 0.34
C GLU A 20 2.80 17.54 -0.57
N ILE A 21 1.67 16.80 -0.52
CA ILE A 21 1.44 15.65 -1.38
C ILE A 21 1.37 16.09 -2.84
N ASP A 22 0.63 17.17 -3.14
CA ASP A 22 0.53 17.71 -4.50
C ASP A 22 1.90 18.16 -5.06
N GLU A 23 2.71 18.81 -4.22
CA GLU A 23 4.07 19.25 -4.57
C GLU A 23 5.01 18.06 -4.86
N LEU A 24 4.93 16.99 -4.05
CA LEU A 24 5.71 15.77 -4.27
C LEU A 24 5.32 15.08 -5.58
N VAL A 25 4.02 14.93 -5.84
CA VAL A 25 3.50 14.30 -7.05
C VAL A 25 3.95 15.07 -8.31
N ALA A 26 3.88 16.40 -8.27
CA ALA A 26 4.36 17.24 -9.36
C ALA A 26 5.87 17.15 -9.57
N ARG A 27 6.66 17.10 -8.46
CA ARG A 27 8.12 16.96 -8.50
C ARG A 27 8.57 15.66 -9.16
N TYR A 28 7.88 14.56 -8.88
CA TYR A 28 8.23 13.23 -9.41
C TYR A 28 7.51 12.85 -10.71
N ASN A 29 6.78 13.79 -11.34
CA ASN A 29 5.95 13.55 -12.53
C ASN A 29 4.99 12.36 -12.35
N CYS A 30 4.35 12.29 -11.18
CA CYS A 30 3.31 11.33 -10.86
C CYS A 30 1.92 11.97 -11.05
N ARG A 31 0.88 11.15 -10.95
CA ARG A 31 -0.51 11.60 -10.80
C ARG A 31 -1.15 10.83 -9.67
N ILE A 32 -2.04 11.47 -8.90
CA ILE A 32 -2.90 10.78 -7.93
C ILE A 32 -4.29 10.54 -8.53
N MET A 33 -4.86 9.38 -8.25
CA MET A 33 -6.27 9.06 -8.39
C MET A 33 -6.80 8.62 -7.02
N TYR A 34 -7.74 9.39 -6.47
CA TYR A 34 -8.43 9.02 -5.25
C TYR A 34 -9.56 8.04 -5.56
N LEU A 35 -9.69 7.00 -4.75
CA LEU A 35 -10.82 6.08 -4.82
C LEU A 35 -12.11 6.75 -4.30
N PRO A 36 -13.30 6.29 -4.71
CA PRO A 36 -14.54 6.73 -4.10
C PRO A 36 -14.59 6.39 -2.60
N ALA A 37 -15.36 7.16 -1.83
CA ALA A 37 -15.54 6.89 -0.40
C ALA A 37 -16.13 5.48 -0.18
N TYR A 38 -15.71 4.83 0.91
CA TYR A 38 -16.18 3.50 1.31
C TYR A 38 -16.07 2.42 0.22
N SER A 39 -15.05 2.50 -0.64
CA SER A 39 -14.79 1.55 -1.72
C SER A 39 -13.53 0.70 -1.48
N PRO A 40 -13.46 -0.08 -0.37
CA PRO A 40 -12.29 -0.90 -0.07
C PRO A 40 -12.04 -1.97 -1.14
N ASP A 41 -13.10 -2.44 -1.81
CA ASP A 41 -13.00 -3.42 -2.90
C ASP A 41 -12.22 -2.89 -4.11
N LEU A 42 -12.15 -1.57 -4.28
CA LEU A 42 -11.39 -0.92 -5.34
C LEU A 42 -9.94 -0.63 -4.93
N ASN A 43 -9.57 -0.83 -3.66
CA ASN A 43 -8.23 -0.59 -3.17
C ASN A 43 -7.37 -1.86 -3.31
N PRO A 44 -6.45 -1.95 -4.29
CA PRO A 44 -5.72 -3.20 -4.56
C PRO A 44 -4.89 -3.69 -3.37
N ILE A 45 -4.48 -2.77 -2.48
CA ILE A 45 -3.69 -3.10 -1.31
C ILE A 45 -4.49 -3.94 -0.29
N GLU A 46 -5.81 -3.84 -0.25
CA GLU A 46 -6.64 -4.58 0.72
C GLU A 46 -6.54 -6.10 0.51
N LYS A 47 -6.57 -6.53 -0.76
CA LYS A 47 -6.38 -7.95 -1.10
C LYS A 47 -4.96 -8.41 -0.77
N ALA A 48 -3.96 -7.58 -1.05
CA ALA A 48 -2.57 -7.88 -0.70
C ALA A 48 -2.39 -8.01 0.83
N TRP A 49 -2.99 -7.11 1.62
CA TRP A 49 -2.99 -7.16 3.08
C TRP A 49 -3.65 -8.43 3.63
N SER A 50 -4.75 -8.89 3.02
CA SER A 50 -5.40 -10.14 3.42
C SER A 50 -4.46 -11.34 3.30
N VAL A 51 -3.77 -11.46 2.15
CA VAL A 51 -2.79 -12.52 1.90
C VAL A 51 -1.59 -12.41 2.84
N LEU A 52 -1.03 -11.21 2.98
CA LEU A 52 0.12 -10.94 3.84
C LEU A 52 -0.19 -11.31 5.30
N LYS A 53 -1.31 -10.83 5.85
CA LYS A 53 -1.72 -11.14 7.23
C LYS A 53 -1.90 -12.64 7.47
N SER A 54 -2.50 -13.36 6.50
CA SER A 54 -2.67 -14.80 6.61
C SER A 54 -1.32 -15.53 6.67
N LYS A 55 -0.39 -15.19 5.78
CA LYS A 55 0.95 -15.77 5.77
C LYS A 55 1.73 -15.44 7.04
N VAL A 56 1.78 -14.17 7.45
CA VAL A 56 2.50 -13.72 8.66
C VAL A 56 1.97 -14.42 9.90
N LYS A 57 0.64 -14.52 10.06
CA LYS A 57 0.02 -15.26 11.17
C LYS A 57 0.50 -16.71 11.22
N ASN A 58 0.51 -17.40 10.07
CA ASN A 58 0.96 -18.79 10.02
C ASN A 58 2.44 -18.92 10.42
N MET A 59 3.33 -18.05 9.92
CA MET A 59 4.75 -18.10 10.25
C MET A 59 5.01 -17.79 11.73
N ALA A 60 4.39 -16.74 12.26
CA ALA A 60 4.56 -16.36 13.67
C ALA A 60 4.06 -17.44 14.64
N THR A 61 2.96 -18.14 14.30
CA THR A 61 2.38 -19.18 15.17
C THR A 61 3.04 -20.55 15.01
N GLN A 62 3.49 -20.93 13.81
CA GLN A 62 4.05 -22.26 13.55
C GLN A 62 5.56 -22.33 13.77
N LEU A 63 6.27 -21.22 13.63
CA LEU A 63 7.74 -21.18 13.67
C LEU A 63 8.29 -20.39 14.87
N GLU A 64 7.42 -20.04 15.83
CA GLU A 64 7.75 -19.22 17.01
C GLU A 64 8.50 -17.92 16.65
N LYS A 65 8.22 -17.35 15.48
CA LYS A 65 8.86 -16.14 14.98
C LYS A 65 8.18 -14.89 15.51
N THR A 66 8.97 -13.84 15.70
CA THR A 66 8.42 -12.50 15.92
C THR A 66 7.65 -12.04 14.66
N ILE A 67 6.80 -11.03 14.83
CA ILE A 67 6.05 -10.46 13.70
C ILE A 67 7.02 -9.90 12.64
N ASP A 68 8.11 -9.25 13.05
CA ASP A 68 9.09 -8.66 12.15
C ASP A 68 9.82 -9.74 11.32
N GLU A 69 10.27 -10.82 11.96
CA GLU A 69 10.90 -11.93 11.24
C GLU A 69 9.93 -12.63 10.28
N ALA A 70 8.67 -12.77 10.69
CA ALA A 70 7.62 -13.34 9.85
C ALA A 70 7.33 -12.42 8.65
N LEU A 71 7.27 -11.10 8.85
CA LEU A 71 7.10 -10.13 7.77
C LEU A 71 8.24 -10.22 6.76
N ASP A 72 9.50 -10.19 7.22
CA ASP A 72 10.67 -10.28 6.36
C ASP A 72 10.67 -11.55 5.50
N LEU A 73 10.30 -12.68 6.10
CA LEU A 73 10.27 -13.96 5.41
C LEU A 73 9.09 -14.05 4.42
N VAL A 74 7.93 -13.51 4.77
CA VAL A 74 6.79 -13.45 3.86
C VAL A 74 7.09 -12.53 2.68
N PHE A 75 7.68 -11.36 2.89
CA PHE A 75 8.05 -10.46 1.80
C PHE A 75 9.14 -11.03 0.88
N LYS A 76 10.06 -11.87 1.39
CA LYS A 76 11.05 -12.59 0.55
C LYS A 76 10.44 -13.71 -0.28
N THR A 77 9.25 -14.20 0.06
CA THR A 77 8.60 -15.36 -0.57
C THR A 77 7.31 -15.02 -1.31
N MET A 78 6.90 -13.74 -1.29
CA MET A 78 5.84 -13.16 -2.11
C MET A 78 6.43 -12.60 -3.40
#